data_AF-A0A958AVY1-F1
#
_entry.id   AF-A0A958AVY1-F1
#
_cell.length_a   1.000
_cell.length_b   1.000
_cell.length_c   1.000
_cell.angle_alpha   90.00
_cell.angle_beta   90.00
_cell.angle_gamma   90.00
#
_symmetry.space_group_name_H-M   'P 1'
#
loop_
_entity.id
_entity.type
_entity.pdbx_description
1 polymer ?
#
loop_
_entity_poly.entity_id
_entity_poly.type
_entity_poly.pdbx_seq_one_letter_code
_entity_poly.pdbx_strand_id
1 'polypeptide(L)'
;MDQKNFTIEDIETELGNTIFHTLKSEGWKVIAQYSPLAFDKGIDYDSYTLQKDQEELYFQWTNWFEWSISGSERVMTEIATRFSLTLKH
;
A
#
# COMPACT_ATOMS: atom_id res chain seq x y z
N MET A 1 -23.10 0.24 -0.09
CA MET A 1 -22.47 -0.71 0.85
C MET A 1 -21.10 -0.13 1.11
N ASP A 2 -20.83 0.29 2.34
CA ASP A 2 -19.50 0.75 2.71
C ASP A 2 -18.57 -0.46 2.63
N GLN A 3 -17.68 -0.47 1.65
CA GLN A 3 -16.59 -1.45 1.60
C GLN A 3 -15.72 -1.16 2.81
N LYS A 4 -15.71 -2.09 3.77
CA LYS A 4 -14.80 -2.00 4.92
C LYS A 4 -13.39 -2.25 4.41
N ASN A 5 -12.56 -1.21 4.45
CA ASN A 5 -11.15 -1.32 4.13
C ASN A 5 -10.38 -1.73 5.38
N PHE A 6 -9.45 -2.65 5.20
CA PHE A 6 -8.52 -3.10 6.23
C PHE A 6 -7.16 -2.48 5.97
N THR A 7 -6.40 -2.23 7.03
CA THR A 7 -5.12 -1.51 6.92
C THR A 7 -4.02 -2.24 7.67
N ILE A 8 -2.84 -2.28 7.06
CA ILE A 8 -1.58 -2.60 7.74
C ILE A 8 -0.80 -1.29 7.80
N GLU A 9 -0.33 -0.93 8.99
CA GLU A 9 0.38 0.33 9.26
C GLU A 9 1.77 0.02 9.79
N ASP A 10 2.58 1.08 9.96
CA ASP A 10 3.91 1.02 10.55
C ASP A 10 4.84 0.04 9.79
N ILE A 11 4.68 -0.04 8.47
CA ILE A 11 5.51 -0.89 7.61
C ILE A 11 6.78 -0.14 7.27
N GLU A 12 7.93 -0.69 7.69
CA GLU A 12 9.25 -0.14 7.37
C GLU A 12 9.43 0.13 5.87
N THR A 13 10.13 1.20 5.52
CA THR A 13 10.22 1.78 4.18
C THR A 13 10.77 0.77 3.19
N GLU A 14 11.83 0.06 3.58
CA GLU A 14 12.43 -1.00 2.77
C GLU A 14 11.48 -2.19 2.56
N LEU A 15 10.72 -2.57 3.60
CA LEU A 15 9.74 -3.65 3.50
C LEU A 15 8.55 -3.23 2.63
N GLY A 16 8.01 -2.03 2.81
CA GLY A 16 6.93 -1.52 1.99
C GLY A 16 7.33 -1.36 0.52
N ASN A 17 8.57 -0.91 0.24
CA ASN A 17 9.13 -0.90 -1.11
C ASN A 17 9.22 -2.32 -1.68
N THR A 18 9.68 -3.29 -0.88
CA THR A 18 9.74 -4.70 -1.29
C THR A 18 8.36 -5.25 -1.62
N ILE A 19 7.35 -4.97 -0.80
CA ILE A 19 5.96 -5.38 -1.03
C ILE A 19 5.44 -4.74 -2.33
N PHE A 20 5.63 -3.43 -2.50
CA PHE A 20 5.21 -2.70 -3.69
C PHE A 20 5.81 -3.28 -4.98
N HIS A 21 7.12 -3.53 -5.00
CA HIS A 21 7.80 -4.12 -6.15
C HIS A 21 7.36 -5.56 -6.42
N THR A 22 7.16 -6.35 -5.35
CA THR A 22 6.67 -7.73 -5.44
C THR A 22 5.28 -7.75 -6.08
N LEU A 23 4.33 -6.95 -5.59
CA LEU A 23 2.98 -6.87 -6.14
C LEU A 23 3.00 -6.43 -7.61
N LYS A 24 3.83 -5.44 -7.96
CA LYS A 24 3.98 -5.01 -9.36
C LYS A 24 4.47 -6.15 -10.26
N SER A 25 5.43 -6.96 -9.79
CA SER A 25 5.91 -8.13 -10.53
C SER A 25 4.83 -9.21 -10.72
N GLU A 26 3.82 -9.22 -9.85
CA GLU A 26 2.69 -10.15 -9.85
C GLU A 26 1.46 -9.63 -10.62
N GLY A 27 1.65 -8.54 -11.37
CA GLY A 27 0.64 -7.99 -12.28
C GLY A 27 -0.23 -6.89 -11.69
N TRP A 28 0.03 -6.43 -10.46
CA TRP A 28 -0.59 -5.22 -9.95
C TRP A 28 -0.08 -3.99 -10.70
N LYS A 29 -0.99 -3.13 -11.15
CA LYS A 29 -0.67 -1.94 -11.95
C LYS A 29 -0.90 -0.69 -11.13
N VAL A 30 0.02 0.26 -11.20
CA VAL A 30 -0.20 1.60 -10.63
C VAL A 30 -1.22 2.32 -11.50
N ILE A 31 -2.38 2.64 -10.93
CA ILE A 31 -3.48 3.36 -11.62
C ILE A 31 -3.58 4.83 -11.19
N ALA A 32 -3.05 5.16 -10.01
CA ALA A 32 -2.91 6.52 -9.52
C ALA A 32 -1.66 6.62 -8.63
N GLN A 33 -1.12 7.82 -8.50
CA GLN A 33 0.01 8.10 -7.60
C GLN A 33 -0.02 9.56 -7.17
N TYR A 34 0.57 9.85 -6.02
CA TYR A 34 0.84 11.21 -5.61
C TYR A 34 1.67 11.94 -6.67
N SER A 35 1.30 13.21 -6.92
CA SER A 35 1.79 13.98 -8.05
C SER A 35 3.33 13.93 -8.15
N PRO A 36 3.91 13.49 -9.27
CA PRO A 36 5.36 13.49 -9.46
C PRO A 36 6.01 14.87 -9.40
N LEU A 37 5.21 15.93 -9.53
CA LEU A 37 5.67 17.32 -9.49
C LEU A 37 5.51 17.96 -8.10
N ALA A 38 4.95 17.24 -7.13
CA ALA A 38 4.81 17.74 -5.77
C ALA A 38 6.20 17.81 -5.11
N PHE A 39 6.52 18.97 -4.52
CA PHE A 39 7.85 19.23 -3.97
C PHE A 39 8.18 18.33 -2.76
N ASP A 40 7.16 17.86 -2.07
CA ASP A 40 7.21 17.06 -0.85
C ASP A 40 7.14 15.55 -1.11
N LYS A 41 7.05 15.13 -2.38
CA LYS A 41 6.96 13.72 -2.77
C LYS A 41 8.20 12.96 -2.30
N GLY A 42 8.00 11.92 -1.50
CA GLY A 42 9.07 11.10 -0.93
C GLY A 42 9.93 11.82 0.10
N ILE A 43 9.49 13.00 0.56
CA ILE A 43 10.11 13.76 1.66
C ILE A 43 9.19 13.73 2.87
N ASP A 44 7.96 14.24 2.71
CA ASP A 44 6.95 14.24 3.78
C ASP A 44 5.80 13.26 3.47
N TYR A 45 5.53 13.01 2.18
CA TYR A 45 4.42 12.18 1.75
C TYR A 45 4.70 11.48 0.42
N ASP A 46 4.19 10.25 0.26
CA ASP A 46 4.00 9.63 -1.04
C ASP A 46 2.75 8.74 -1.02
N SER A 47 2.16 8.45 -2.17
CA SER A 47 1.09 7.47 -2.28
C SER A 47 0.99 6.86 -3.66
N TYR A 48 0.48 5.63 -3.70
CA TYR A 48 0.21 4.87 -4.92
C TYR A 48 -1.10 4.11 -4.76
N THR A 49 -1.90 4.08 -5.81
CA THR A 49 -3.03 3.15 -5.93
C THR A 49 -2.66 2.08 -6.93
N LEU A 50 -2.69 0.83 -6.48
CA LEU A 50 -2.45 -0.34 -7.31
C LEU A 50 -3.78 -1.04 -7.58
N GLN A 51 -3.95 -1.58 -8.79
CA GLN A 51 -5.13 -2.34 -9.16
C GLN A 51 -4.74 -3.66 -9.81
N LYS A 52 -5.48 -4.71 -9.47
CA LYS A 52 -5.44 -6.01 -10.13
C LYS A 52 -6.86 -6.59 -10.14
N ASP A 53 -7.36 -6.91 -11.33
CA ASP A 53 -8.74 -7.35 -11.54
C ASP A 53 -9.76 -6.35 -10.96
N GLN A 54 -10.54 -6.74 -9.95
CA GLN A 54 -11.52 -5.89 -9.27
C GLN A 54 -11.04 -5.38 -7.90
N GLU A 55 -9.77 -5.61 -7.56
CA GLU A 55 -9.18 -5.24 -6.27
C GLU A 55 -8.30 -4.00 -6.42
N GLU A 56 -8.37 -3.14 -5.42
CA GLU A 56 -7.51 -1.97 -5.28
C GLU A 56 -6.74 -2.03 -3.96
N LEU A 57 -5.49 -1.56 -4.01
CA LEU A 57 -4.64 -1.36 -2.86
C LEU A 57 -4.18 0.10 -2.84
N TYR A 58 -4.31 0.74 -1.67
CA TYR A 58 -3.83 2.09 -1.44
C TYR A 58 -2.59 2.03 -0.57
N PHE A 59 -1.47 2.45 -1.15
CA PHE A 59 -0.20 2.65 -0.47
C PHE A 59 -0.09 4.12 -0.10
N GLN A 60 0.23 4.39 1.15
CA GLN A 60 0.54 5.72 1.63
C GLN A 60 1.83 5.67 2.43
N TRP A 61 2.73 6.60 2.19
CA TRP A 61 3.96 6.78 2.93
C TRP A 61 4.00 8.17 3.56
N THR A 62 4.52 8.24 4.78
CA THR A 62 4.90 9.50 5.42
C THR A 62 6.25 9.34 6.08
N ASN A 63 6.97 10.44 6.31
CA ASN A 63 8.22 10.41 7.06
C ASN A 63 8.08 10.08 8.56
N TRP A 64 6.85 10.08 9.10
CA TRP A 64 6.58 9.79 10.51
C TRP A 64 6.19 8.33 10.76
N PHE A 65 5.35 7.77 9.89
CA PHE A 65 4.74 6.44 10.05
C PHE A 65 5.13 5.46 8.95
N GLU A 66 5.99 5.88 8.03
CA GLU A 66 6.44 5.10 6.88
C GLU A 66 5.24 4.58 6.07
N TRP A 67 5.27 3.32 5.60
CA TRP A 67 4.21 2.79 4.75
C TRP A 67 2.98 2.32 5.55
N SER A 68 1.81 2.66 5.02
CA SER A 68 0.55 1.97 5.27
C SER A 68 -0.03 1.45 3.96
N ILE A 69 -0.66 0.28 4.04
CA ILE A 69 -1.32 -0.37 2.89
C ILE A 69 -2.76 -0.66 3.32
N SER A 70 -3.72 -0.28 2.49
CA SER A 70 -5.13 -0.58 2.73
C SER A 70 -5.83 -1.16 1.50
N GLY A 71 -6.86 -1.97 1.74
CA GLY A 71 -7.62 -2.66 0.69
C GLY A 71 -8.67 -3.60 1.27
N SER A 72 -9.16 -4.53 0.44
CA SER A 72 -10.15 -5.52 0.87
C SER A 72 -9.57 -6.51 1.89
N GLU A 73 -10.42 -7.04 2.78
CA GLU A 73 -10.01 -8.01 3.81
C GLU A 73 -9.20 -9.17 3.25
N ARG A 74 -9.64 -9.69 2.09
CA ARG A 74 -9.01 -10.82 1.43
C ARG A 74 -7.57 -10.50 1.05
N VAL A 75 -7.36 -9.41 0.32
CA VAL A 75 -6.03 -9.01 -0.15
C VAL A 75 -5.12 -8.63 1.03
N MET A 76 -5.67 -7.92 2.02
CA MET A 76 -4.90 -7.50 3.18
C MET A 76 -4.48 -8.68 4.06
N THR A 77 -5.33 -9.69 4.21
CA THR A 77 -5.00 -10.94 4.92
C THR A 77 -3.90 -11.73 4.19
N GLU A 78 -3.96 -11.79 2.85
CA GLU A 78 -2.93 -12.42 2.02
C GLU A 78 -1.57 -11.72 2.19
N ILE A 79 -1.54 -10.38 2.13
CA ILE A 79 -0.32 -9.58 2.36
C ILE A 79 0.19 -9.77 3.79
N ALA A 80 -0.67 -9.65 4.80
CA ALA A 80 -0.28 -9.81 6.19
C ALA A 80 0.36 -11.17 6.45
N THR A 81 -0.25 -12.24 5.96
CA THR A 81 0.26 -13.61 6.12
C THR A 81 1.60 -13.79 5.41
N ARG A 82 1.72 -13.31 4.17
CA ARG A 82 2.93 -13.50 3.36
C ARG A 82 4.15 -12.76 3.91
N PHE A 83 3.95 -11.56 4.44
CA PHE A 83 5.01 -10.69 4.94
C PHE A 83 5.12 -10.69 6.47
N SER A 84 4.39 -11.58 7.16
CA SER A 84 4.37 -11.67 8.64
C SER A 84 4.02 -10.35 9.32
N LEU A 85 3.07 -9.61 8.76
CA LEU A 85 2.59 -8.32 9.27
C LEU A 85 1.30 -8.48 10.08
N THR A 86 0.99 -7.47 10.89
CA THR A 86 -0.24 -7.45 11.70
C THR A 86 -1.31 -6.61 11.02
N LEU A 87 -2.49 -7.19 10.83
CA LEU A 87 -3.67 -6.49 10.28
C LEU A 87 -4.37 -5.67 11.37
N LYS A 88 -4.69 -4.40 11.07
CA LYS A 88 -5.51 -3.53 11.92
C LYS A 88 -6.91 -3.34 11.29
N HIS A 89 -7.93 -3.13 12.12
CA HIS A 89 -9.36 -3.18 11.76
C HIS A 89 -10.12 -1.89 12.06
#